data_AF-A0A4Q5NJK9-F1
#
_entry.id   AF-A0A4Q5NJK9-F1
#
_cell.length_a   1.000
_cell.length_b   1.000
_cell.length_c   1.000
_cell.angle_alpha   90.00
_cell.angle_beta   90.00
_cell.angle_gamma   90.00
#
_symmetry.space_group_name_H-M   'P 1'
#
loop_
_entity.id
_entity.type
_entity.pdbx_description
1 polymer ?
#
loop_
_entity_poly.entity_id
_entity_poly.type
_entity_poly.pdbx_seq_one_letter_code
_entity_poly.pdbx_strand_id
1 'polypeptide(L)'
;MPVTIRIFGRIATVKNYQWHCEAPTILEFLNSTLHPHGPSGADPDPDYTAAQRAIALYGHGEIIEHIVIERSEPTPGSSSD
;
A
#
# COMPACT_ATOMS: atom_id res chain seq x y z
N MET A 1 4.40 -2.82 1.09
CA MET A 1 3.64 -4.09 1.15
C MET A 1 2.28 -3.84 0.54
N PRO A 2 1.55 -4.83 -0.04
CA PRO A 2 0.29 -4.50 -0.71
C PRO A 2 -0.71 -3.89 0.30
N VAL A 3 -1.29 -2.74 -0.07
CA VAL A 3 -2.32 -2.05 0.70
C VAL A 3 -3.56 -1.92 -0.16
N THR A 4 -4.69 -2.41 0.35
CA THR A 4 -5.98 -2.32 -0.33
C THR A 4 -6.82 -1.22 0.29
N ILE A 5 -7.35 -0.36 -0.55
CA ILE A 5 -8.26 0.73 -0.17
C ILE A 5 -9.62 0.56 -0.84
N ARG A 6 -10.63 1.17 -0.23
CA ARG A 6 -11.91 1.46 -0.85
C ARG A 6 -12.00 2.96 -1.12
N ILE A 7 -12.20 3.36 -2.38
CA ILE A 7 -12.29 4.76 -2.79
C ILE A 7 -13.26 4.90 -3.96
N PHE A 8 -14.10 5.95 -3.98
CA PHE A 8 -15.21 6.09 -4.94
C PHE A 8 -16.12 4.84 -5.05
N GLY A 9 -16.27 4.07 -3.97
CA GLY A 9 -17.01 2.80 -3.97
C GLY A 9 -16.34 1.66 -4.76
N ARG A 10 -15.07 1.82 -5.15
CA ARG A 10 -14.25 0.81 -5.84
C ARG A 10 -13.14 0.30 -4.94
N ILE A 11 -12.68 -0.91 -5.23
CA ILE A 11 -11.51 -1.49 -4.60
C ILE A 11 -10.28 -1.17 -5.45
N ALA A 12 -9.23 -0.69 -4.81
CA ALA A 12 -7.94 -0.48 -5.42
C ALA A 12 -6.84 -0.98 -4.49
N THR A 13 -5.77 -1.52 -5.07
CA THR A 13 -4.62 -2.03 -4.33
C THR A 13 -3.37 -1.33 -4.82
N VAL A 14 -2.57 -0.79 -3.90
CA VAL A 14 -1.21 -0.34 -4.20
C VAL A 14 -0.23 -1.43 -3.80
N LYS A 15 0.68 -1.78 -4.72
CA LYS A 15 1.73 -2.78 -4.49
C LYS A 15 2.97 -2.36 -5.25
N ASN A 16 4.12 -2.39 -4.58
CA ASN A 16 5.39 -1.99 -5.19
C ASN A 16 5.33 -0.57 -5.77
N TYR A 17 4.67 0.34 -5.05
CA TYR A 17 4.45 1.73 -5.42
C TYR A 17 3.69 1.91 -6.74
N GLN A 18 2.80 0.98 -7.07
CA GLN A 18 1.97 1.02 -8.27
C GLN A 18 0.52 0.69 -7.91
N TRP A 19 -0.42 1.48 -8.42
CA TRP A 19 -1.85 1.22 -8.22
C TRP A 19 -2.37 0.16 -9.19
N HIS A 20 -3.34 -0.62 -8.69
CA HIS A 20 -4.13 -1.59 -9.43
C HIS A 20 -5.61 -1.39 -9.08
N CYS A 21 -6.46 -1.22 -10.09
CA CYS A 21 -7.89 -1.06 -9.94
C CYS A 21 -8.58 -1.52 -11.24
N GLU A 22 -9.74 -2.17 -11.14
CA GLU A 22 -10.52 -2.60 -12.31
C GLU A 22 -11.15 -1.43 -13.09
N ALA A 23 -11.31 -0.26 -12.44
CA ALA A 23 -11.87 0.93 -13.06
C ALA A 23 -10.75 1.82 -13.62
N PRO A 24 -10.59 1.95 -14.97
CA PRO A 24 -9.46 2.67 -15.57
C PRO A 24 -9.38 4.14 -15.14
N THR A 25 -10.52 4.83 -15.06
CA THR A 25 -10.57 6.23 -14.63
C THR A 25 -10.09 6.41 -13.19
N ILE A 26 -10.44 5.48 -12.30
CA ILE A 26 -9.98 5.51 -10.90
C ILE A 26 -8.49 5.17 -10.84
N LEU A 27 -8.03 4.22 -11.64
CA LEU A 27 -6.63 3.84 -11.74
C LEU A 27 -5.75 5.03 -12.19
N GLU A 28 -6.19 5.80 -13.18
CA GLU A 28 -5.49 7.01 -13.65
C GLU A 28 -5.40 8.07 -12.54
N PHE A 29 -6.51 8.33 -11.84
CA PHE A 29 -6.53 9.24 -10.70
C PHE A 29 -5.64 8.79 -9.55
N LEU A 30 -5.60 7.49 -9.25
CA LEU A 30 -4.74 6.98 -8.18
C LEU A 30 -3.26 7.05 -8.59
N ASN A 31 -2.92 6.70 -9.83
CA ASN A 31 -1.54 6.79 -10.30
C ASN A 31 -1.02 8.24 -10.34
N SER A 32 -1.89 9.24 -10.55
CA SER A 32 -1.48 10.65 -10.48
C SER A 32 -1.12 11.12 -9.07
N THR A 33 -1.48 10.38 -8.01
CA THR A 33 -1.10 10.70 -6.63
C THR A 33 0.31 10.20 -6.26
N LEU A 34 0.92 9.36 -7.10
CA LEU A 34 2.25 8.83 -6.87
C LEU A 34 3.30 9.87 -7.23
N HIS A 35 4.40 9.88 -6.48
CA HIS A 35 5.51 10.77 -6.77
C HIS A 35 6.24 10.30 -8.04
N PRO A 36 6.58 11.19 -8.99
CA PRO A 36 7.16 10.79 -10.28
C PRO A 36 8.55 10.17 -10.17
N HIS A 37 9.26 10.43 -9.07
CA HIS A 37 10.58 9.84 -8.80
C HIS A 37 10.50 8.59 -7.92
N GLY A 38 9.30 8.04 -7.71
CA GLY A 38 9.09 6.88 -6.85
C GLY A 38 9.05 7.22 -5.35
N PRO A 39 9.04 6.19 -4.49
CA PRO A 39 8.95 6.38 -3.05
C PRO A 39 10.24 6.93 -2.44
N SER A 40 10.11 7.61 -1.30
CA SER A 40 11.27 7.98 -0.50
C SER A 40 11.91 6.72 0.08
N GLY A 41 13.23 6.56 -0.09
CA GLY A 41 13.96 5.44 0.53
C GLY A 41 13.99 5.47 2.07
N ALA A 42 13.58 6.59 2.69
CA ALA A 42 13.42 6.71 4.13
C ALA A 42 12.05 6.23 4.63
N ASP A 43 11.09 5.98 3.72
CA ASP A 43 9.77 5.47 4.08
C ASP A 43 9.84 3.95 4.29
N PRO A 44 9.61 3.45 5.52
CA PRO A 44 9.63 2.01 5.77
C PRO A 44 8.45 1.28 5.11
N ASP A 45 7.38 2.01 4.75
CA ASP A 45 6.21 1.43 4.10
C ASP A 45 5.56 2.37 3.06
N PRO A 46 6.21 2.50 1.89
CA PRO A 46 5.80 3.46 0.88
C PRO A 46 4.44 3.20 0.27
N ASP A 47 3.98 1.94 0.25
CA ASP A 47 2.67 1.56 -0.25
C ASP A 47 1.57 2.08 0.69
N TYR A 48 1.75 1.92 2.01
CA TYR A 48 0.84 2.45 3.01
C TYR A 48 0.78 3.97 2.99
N THR A 49 1.94 4.64 2.94
CA THR A 49 2.00 6.10 2.82
C THR A 49 1.33 6.60 1.53
N ALA A 50 1.52 5.91 0.40
CA ALA A 50 0.85 6.24 -0.85
C ALA A 50 -0.68 6.12 -0.73
N ALA A 51 -1.18 5.05 -0.10
CA ALA A 51 -2.60 4.84 0.15
C ALA A 51 -3.20 5.95 1.02
N GLN A 52 -2.54 6.32 2.12
CA GLN A 52 -2.97 7.41 2.99
C GLN A 52 -3.04 8.75 2.25
N ARG A 53 -2.02 9.05 1.42
CA ARG A 53 -1.99 10.27 0.62
C ARG A 53 -3.11 10.32 -0.40
N ALA A 54 -3.41 9.22 -1.08
CA ALA A 54 -4.51 9.16 -2.03
C ALA A 54 -5.85 9.45 -1.35
N ILE A 55 -6.14 8.80 -0.21
CA ILE A 55 -7.36 9.02 0.57
C ILE A 55 -7.45 10.48 1.04
N ALA A 56 -6.35 11.04 1.55
CA ALA A 56 -6.30 12.43 2.02
C ALA A 56 -6.52 13.43 0.88
N LEU A 57 -5.94 13.19 -0.30
CA LEU A 57 -6.06 14.07 -1.46
C LEU A 57 -7.51 14.13 -1.98
N TYR A 58 -8.19 12.99 -2.03
CA TYR A 58 -9.57 12.90 -2.51
C TYR A 58 -10.61 13.18 -1.41
N GLY A 59 -10.19 13.28 -0.15
CA GLY A 59 -11.05 13.59 0.99
C GLY A 59 -12.06 12.49 1.34
N HIS A 60 -11.91 11.30 0.77
CA HIS A 60 -12.76 10.16 1.06
C HIS A 60 -12.05 8.85 0.71
N GLY A 61 -12.50 7.77 1.35
CA GLY A 61 -11.95 6.44 1.21
C GLY A 61 -11.40 5.91 2.53
N GLU A 62 -11.04 4.64 2.53
CA GLU A 62 -10.58 3.93 3.71
C GLU A 62 -9.59 2.83 3.32
N ILE A 63 -8.61 2.57 4.19
CA ILE A 63 -7.76 1.38 4.08
C ILE A 63 -8.57 0.21 4.64
N ILE A 64 -8.74 -0.83 3.83
CA ILE A 64 -9.51 -2.03 4.22
C ILE A 64 -8.61 -3.24 4.47
N GLU A 65 -7.39 -3.23 3.94
CA GLU A 65 -6.40 -4.27 4.19
C GLU A 65 -4.98 -3.70 4.10
N HIS A 66 -4.14 -4.12 5.04
CA HIS A 66 -2.71 -3.83 5.04
C HIS A 66 -1.94 -5.08 5.48
N ILE A 67 -1.31 -5.78 4.53
CA ILE A 67 -0.57 -7.01 4.82
C ILE A 67 0.84 -6.66 5.27
N VAL A 68 1.04 -6.55 6.59
CA VAL A 68 2.38 -6.43 7.17
C VAL A 68 2.97 -7.83 7.34
N ILE A 69 3.98 -8.18 6.56
CA ILE A 69 4.75 -9.41 6.80
C ILE A 69 5.64 -9.14 8.01
N GLU A 70 5.16 -9.49 9.21
CA GLU A 70 6.02 -9.60 10.38
C GLU A 70 7.04 -10.70 10.10
N ARG A 71 8.33 -10.32 9.94
CA ARG A 71 9.40 -11.30 9.95
C ARG A 71 9.44 -11.88 11.37
N SER A 72 8.81 -13.03 11.57
CA SER A 72 9.03 -13.85 12.75
C SER A 72 10.53 -14.14 12.82
N GLU A 73 11.21 -13.64 13.86
CA GLU A 73 12.59 -14.02 14.10
C GLU A 73 12.66 -15.56 14.20
N PRO A 74 13.66 -16.21 13.57
CA PRO A 74 13.87 -17.63 13.79
C PRO A 74 14.22 -17.83 15.26
N THR A 75 13.40 -18.58 15.99
CA THR A 75 13.69 -19.02 17.36
C THR A 75 15.10 -19.64 17.40
N PRO A 76 16.03 -19.19 18.25
CA PRO A 76 17.34 -19.80 18.36
C PRO A 76 17.18 -21.25 18.83
N GLY A 77 17.91 -22.16 18.19
CA GLY A 77 17.70 -23.59 18.21
C GLY A 77 17.53 -24.22 19.60
N SER A 78 16.57 -25.15 19.69
CA SER A 78 16.72 -26.28 20.61
C SER A 78 17.70 -27.26 19.99
N SER A 79 18.97 -27.13 20.36
CA SER A 79 19.93 -28.23 20.25
C SER A 79 19.41 -29.41 21.04
N SER A 80 19.38 -30.57 20.38
CA SER A 80 19.19 -31.87 21.00
C SER A 80 20.37 -32.20 21.92
N ASP A 81 20.08 -32.68 23.12
CA ASP A 81 20.92 -33.61 23.90
C ASP A 81 19.99 -34.69 24.50
#